data_AF-A0A8C1DWC7-F1
#
_entry.id   AF-A0A8C1DWC7-F1
#
_cell.length_a   1.000
_cell.length_b   1.000
_cell.length_c   1.000
_cell.angle_alpha   90.00
_cell.angle_beta   90.00
_cell.angle_gamma   90.00
#
_symmetry.space_group_name_H-M   'P 1'
#
loop_
_entity.id
_entity.type
_entity.pdbx_description
1 polymer ?
#
loop_
_entity_poly.entity_id
_entity_poly.type
_entity_poly.pdbx_seq_one_letter_code
_entity_poly.pdbx_strand_id
1 'polypeptide(L)'
;MTGPSATSSGSTTKTSRHGRSKSTSSYCHTTGTPAEPTSSTAANNTERSSGEEDEKDGGVPFFVNRTGFPIDTVTWERMWSHVTKVHPDGQEMVDKIRNATHLPKHPVPSVPNFKPSMSVPDWLHAVQNYMRNLQYNHTGTQFFEIKKTRPLSGLMETAREMIRESLPIKCLEAVILGIYLTNGLTSVERFPISFKTQFSGHHFHHVVLGVYCNGRYGTLGMSRRTDLMDRSLSFRTLSELVFDFEDSYRRYQHTMKKIKIGLYVPHNPHVFQPIEWNYLVINACRQGCEDMRKELEKHGRDMRMKILKSSSAQSPIKERTRGKSLSPRRRPGSSPQRRQHVHRRDKSQVIIFQPAVLNKAIQRRPGNGVKIPTEQHRTNAAVR
;
A
#
# COMPACT_ATOMS: atom_id res chain seq x y z
N MET A 1 57.88 45.63 10.68
CA MET A 1 57.86 46.88 9.89
C MET A 1 56.43 47.36 9.78
N THR A 2 56.22 48.68 9.84
CA THR A 2 55.10 49.50 9.29
C THR A 2 53.77 48.84 8.86
N GLY A 3 52.65 49.28 9.45
CA GLY A 3 51.39 49.58 8.72
C GLY A 3 51.29 51.11 8.48
N PRO A 4 50.10 51.75 8.37
CA PRO A 4 48.72 51.25 8.19
C PRO A 4 47.92 52.00 7.06
N SER A 5 46.57 51.91 7.04
CA SER A 5 45.61 52.86 6.38
C SER A 5 45.49 52.87 4.83
N ALA A 6 44.42 53.41 4.19
CA ALA A 6 43.00 53.60 4.57
C ALA A 6 42.11 54.03 3.35
N THR A 7 40.77 53.96 3.51
CA THR A 7 39.68 54.72 2.84
C THR A 7 39.57 54.85 1.31
N SER A 8 38.41 54.43 0.77
CA SER A 8 37.76 55.02 -0.42
C SER A 8 36.23 54.92 -0.33
N SER A 9 35.48 55.49 -1.30
CA SER A 9 34.16 56.10 -1.05
C SER A 9 33.20 56.16 -2.26
N GLY A 10 31.92 55.78 -2.03
CA GLY A 10 30.75 56.09 -2.91
C GLY A 10 30.61 55.23 -4.19
N SER A 11 29.48 55.24 -4.91
CA SER A 11 28.17 55.88 -4.69
C SER A 11 27.03 55.12 -5.42
N THR A 12 25.76 55.53 -5.27
CA THR A 12 24.57 54.83 -5.78
C THR A 12 23.87 55.53 -6.97
N THR A 13 23.35 54.77 -7.94
CA THR A 13 22.28 55.21 -8.86
C THR A 13 21.30 54.08 -9.23
N LYS A 14 20.09 54.44 -9.67
CA LYS A 14 19.01 53.53 -10.13
C LYS A 14 18.37 54.04 -11.42
N THR A 15 18.13 53.16 -12.39
CA THR A 15 17.16 53.27 -13.50
C THR A 15 16.66 51.84 -13.81
N SER A 16 15.37 51.51 -13.92
CA SER A 16 14.33 51.96 -14.86
C SER A 16 14.63 51.55 -16.31
N ARG A 17 13.79 50.87 -17.12
CA ARG A 17 12.54 50.06 -17.00
C ARG A 17 12.17 49.71 -18.47
N HIS A 18 11.58 48.54 -18.75
CA HIS A 18 11.05 48.13 -20.08
C HIS A 18 12.12 47.89 -21.19
N GLY A 19 11.87 47.16 -22.29
CA GLY A 19 10.59 46.64 -22.81
C GLY A 19 10.63 45.20 -23.39
N ARG A 20 9.82 44.94 -24.44
CA ARG A 20 9.31 43.60 -24.83
C ARG A 20 9.33 43.38 -26.34
N SER A 21 9.90 42.25 -26.79
CA SER A 21 9.57 41.41 -27.97
C SER A 21 10.59 40.26 -28.03
N LYS A 22 10.32 38.99 -28.39
CA LYS A 22 9.51 38.36 -29.45
C LYS A 22 10.01 38.61 -30.88
N SER A 23 10.72 37.62 -31.42
CA SER A 23 11.01 37.48 -32.86
C SER A 23 10.70 36.04 -33.28
N THR A 24 9.90 35.88 -34.33
CA THR A 24 9.63 34.60 -35.02
C THR A 24 10.56 34.45 -36.20
N SER A 25 10.91 33.22 -36.58
CA SER A 25 11.60 32.93 -37.84
C SER A 25 10.79 31.93 -38.66
N SER A 26 10.57 32.26 -39.93
CA SER A 26 9.83 31.46 -40.91
C SER A 26 10.07 32.05 -42.30
N TYR A 27 10.63 31.27 -43.24
CA TYR A 27 10.70 31.41 -44.71
C TYR A 27 11.77 30.39 -45.20
N CYS A 28 11.71 29.76 -46.39
CA CYS A 28 10.59 29.58 -47.32
C CYS A 28 10.84 28.39 -48.27
N HIS A 29 9.96 28.15 -49.24
CA HIS A 29 9.94 26.95 -50.12
C HIS A 29 10.56 27.16 -51.51
N THR A 30 10.98 26.05 -52.13
CA THR A 30 10.96 25.78 -53.59
C THR A 30 10.80 24.25 -53.80
N THR A 31 9.65 23.76 -54.30
CA THR A 31 9.35 23.31 -55.70
C THR A 31 10.24 22.16 -56.23
N GLY A 32 9.69 21.02 -56.72
CA GLY A 32 8.27 20.67 -56.96
C GLY A 32 8.01 19.20 -57.35
N THR A 33 6.74 18.91 -57.70
CA THR A 33 6.06 17.61 -57.98
C THR A 33 5.98 17.31 -59.51
N PRO A 34 5.20 16.32 -60.07
CA PRO A 34 4.34 15.25 -59.48
C PRO A 34 4.50 13.81 -60.07
N ALA A 35 3.85 12.82 -59.44
CA ALA A 35 3.21 11.66 -60.10
C ALA A 35 2.13 11.02 -59.18
N GLU A 36 1.03 10.54 -59.75
CA GLU A 36 -0.19 9.99 -59.10
C GLU A 36 -0.92 9.06 -60.13
N PRO A 37 -2.08 8.41 -59.87
CA PRO A 37 -2.73 7.98 -58.61
C PRO A 37 -3.21 6.49 -58.65
N THR A 38 -3.89 6.00 -57.60
CA THR A 38 -5.10 5.10 -57.60
C THR A 38 -5.31 4.43 -56.21
N SER A 39 -6.49 3.92 -55.80
CA SER A 39 -7.83 4.56 -55.70
C SER A 39 -8.83 3.63 -54.96
N SER A 40 -9.51 4.13 -53.90
CA SER A 40 -10.62 3.46 -53.15
C SER A 40 -10.26 2.10 -52.47
N THR A 41 -10.96 1.58 -51.44
CA THR A 41 -12.36 1.75 -50.98
C THR A 41 -12.46 1.74 -49.44
N ALA A 42 -13.60 2.13 -48.87
CA ALA A 42 -13.79 2.39 -47.43
C ALA A 42 -14.56 1.29 -46.64
N ALA A 43 -14.48 1.39 -45.30
CA ALA A 43 -15.28 0.71 -44.26
C ALA A 43 -15.05 -0.82 -44.08
N ASN A 44 -15.00 -1.40 -42.88
CA ASN A 44 -15.59 -1.00 -41.59
C ASN A 44 -14.65 -1.20 -40.38
N ASN A 45 -14.91 -0.48 -39.29
CA ASN A 45 -14.18 -0.60 -38.02
C ASN A 45 -14.70 -1.77 -37.16
N THR A 46 -13.79 -2.51 -36.51
CA THR A 46 -14.08 -3.27 -35.29
C THR A 46 -12.83 -3.28 -34.40
N GLU A 47 -12.43 -2.09 -33.92
CA GLU A 47 -11.30 -1.95 -33.02
C GLU A 47 -11.57 -2.61 -31.67
N ARG A 48 -10.96 -3.78 -31.45
CA ARG A 48 -10.94 -4.45 -30.16
C ARG A 48 -9.98 -3.71 -29.23
N SER A 49 -10.50 -2.71 -28.52
CA SER A 49 -9.76 -1.85 -27.60
C SER A 49 -8.83 -2.66 -26.68
N SER A 50 -7.53 -2.51 -26.89
CA SER A 50 -6.45 -3.04 -26.04
C SER A 50 -5.76 -1.85 -25.38
N GLY A 51 -6.34 -1.40 -24.27
CA GLY A 51 -5.79 -0.28 -23.51
C GLY A 51 -4.50 -0.64 -22.76
N GLU A 52 -3.72 0.41 -22.48
CA GLU A 52 -2.65 0.45 -21.47
C GLU A 52 -1.40 -0.40 -21.82
N GLU A 53 -0.60 0.09 -22.79
CA GLU A 53 0.87 -0.08 -22.69
C GLU A 53 1.37 0.76 -21.50
N ASP A 54 1.92 0.10 -20.47
CA ASP A 54 2.54 0.77 -19.32
C ASP A 54 3.72 1.68 -19.74
N GLU A 55 3.91 2.81 -19.05
CA GLU A 55 5.13 3.63 -19.20
C GLU A 55 6.38 2.77 -18.99
N LYS A 56 7.31 2.79 -19.96
CA LYS A 56 8.46 1.87 -20.06
C LYS A 56 9.48 2.03 -18.93
N ASP A 57 9.22 1.43 -17.76
CA ASP A 57 10.18 1.25 -16.67
C ASP A 57 11.31 0.31 -17.13
N GLY A 58 12.56 0.78 -17.01
CA GLY A 58 13.80 0.03 -17.28
C GLY A 58 14.00 -0.61 -18.66
N GLY A 59 13.02 -0.56 -19.57
CA GLY A 59 13.02 -1.30 -20.84
C GLY A 59 12.76 -2.81 -20.72
N VAL A 60 12.51 -3.33 -19.51
CA VAL A 60 12.34 -4.76 -19.23
C VAL A 60 10.88 -5.06 -18.89
N PRO A 61 10.16 -5.90 -19.67
CA PRO A 61 8.75 -6.19 -19.42
C PRO A 61 8.49 -6.79 -18.03
N PHE A 62 7.55 -6.21 -17.29
CA PHE A 62 7.14 -6.67 -15.97
C PHE A 62 5.79 -7.38 -16.07
N PHE A 63 5.72 -8.66 -15.70
CA PHE A 63 4.47 -9.44 -15.77
C PHE A 63 3.83 -9.61 -14.41
N VAL A 64 2.50 -9.75 -14.39
CA VAL A 64 1.70 -10.00 -13.19
C VAL A 64 0.79 -11.19 -13.45
N ASN A 65 0.83 -12.19 -12.58
CA ASN A 65 -0.13 -13.27 -12.54
C ASN A 65 -1.52 -12.73 -12.18
N ARG A 66 -2.54 -13.13 -12.93
CA ARG A 66 -3.95 -12.75 -12.72
C ARG A 66 -4.89 -13.97 -12.70
N THR A 67 -4.37 -15.19 -12.82
CA THR A 67 -5.15 -16.43 -12.92
C THR A 67 -5.19 -17.24 -11.63
N GLY A 68 -4.42 -16.82 -10.61
CA GLY A 68 -4.38 -17.47 -9.30
C GLY A 68 -3.38 -18.63 -9.27
N PHE A 69 -3.75 -19.71 -8.57
CA PHE A 69 -2.89 -20.86 -8.34
C PHE A 69 -3.69 -22.18 -8.49
N PRO A 70 -3.21 -23.17 -9.27
CA PRO A 70 -1.97 -23.16 -10.06
C PRO A 70 -1.98 -22.10 -11.18
N ILE A 71 -0.79 -21.61 -11.54
CA ILE A 71 -0.61 -20.57 -12.58
C ILE A 71 -1.01 -21.16 -13.94
N ASP A 72 -1.77 -20.40 -14.72
CA ASP A 72 -2.20 -20.82 -16.06
C ASP A 72 -1.03 -20.97 -17.05
N THR A 73 -1.19 -21.84 -18.06
CA THR A 73 -0.17 -22.14 -19.06
C THR A 73 0.34 -20.89 -19.80
N VAL A 74 -0.51 -19.91 -20.10
CA VAL A 74 -0.08 -18.70 -20.84
C VAL A 74 0.79 -17.81 -19.96
N THR A 75 0.46 -17.65 -18.67
CA THR A 75 1.33 -16.93 -17.72
C THR A 75 2.62 -17.70 -17.43
N TRP A 76 2.56 -19.03 -17.33
CA TRP A 76 3.70 -19.91 -17.12
C TRP A 76 4.72 -19.85 -18.27
N GLU A 77 4.28 -20.08 -19.51
CA GLU A 77 5.15 -20.02 -20.69
C GLU A 77 5.71 -18.62 -20.92
N ARG A 78 4.94 -17.57 -20.62
CA ARG A 78 5.41 -16.17 -20.68
C ARG A 78 6.49 -15.87 -19.64
N MET A 79 6.41 -16.44 -18.44
CA MET A 79 7.46 -16.32 -17.42
C MET A 79 8.76 -16.97 -17.90
N TRP A 80 8.70 -18.21 -18.41
CA TRP A 80 9.89 -18.89 -18.94
C TRP A 80 10.46 -18.15 -20.16
N SER A 81 9.62 -17.73 -21.10
CA SER A 81 10.00 -16.93 -22.27
C SER A 81 10.65 -15.58 -21.93
N HIS A 82 10.42 -15.05 -20.74
CA HIS A 82 11.10 -13.86 -20.22
C HIS A 82 12.47 -14.23 -19.66
N VAL A 83 12.53 -15.26 -18.81
CA VAL A 83 13.77 -15.76 -18.20
C VAL A 83 14.80 -16.17 -19.26
N THR A 84 14.38 -16.90 -20.30
CA THR A 84 15.22 -17.28 -21.46
C THR A 84 15.87 -16.09 -22.17
N LYS A 85 15.24 -14.90 -22.14
CA LYS A 85 15.72 -13.68 -22.82
C LYS A 85 16.59 -12.77 -21.94
N VAL A 86 16.52 -12.93 -20.62
CA VAL A 86 17.18 -12.04 -19.64
C VAL A 86 18.39 -12.72 -19.00
N HIS A 87 18.38 -14.05 -18.85
CA HIS A 87 19.51 -14.81 -18.34
C HIS A 87 20.53 -15.09 -19.47
N PRO A 88 21.86 -14.94 -19.26
CA PRO A 88 22.88 -15.20 -20.29
C PRO A 88 22.77 -16.61 -20.88
N ASP A 89 22.76 -17.63 -20.03
CA ASP A 89 22.66 -19.05 -20.41
C ASP A 89 21.19 -19.49 -20.54
N GLY A 90 20.36 -18.60 -21.08
CA GLY A 90 18.91 -18.59 -20.85
C GLY A 90 18.18 -19.86 -21.25
N GLN A 91 18.45 -20.41 -22.44
CA GLN A 91 17.79 -21.64 -22.89
C GLN A 91 18.25 -22.87 -22.11
N GLU A 92 19.57 -23.06 -21.94
CA GLU A 92 20.14 -24.19 -21.19
C GLU A 92 19.62 -24.23 -19.75
N MET A 93 19.63 -23.08 -19.06
CA MET A 93 19.16 -22.98 -17.68
C MET A 93 17.66 -23.29 -17.56
N VAL A 94 16.84 -22.82 -18.52
CA VAL A 94 15.40 -23.10 -18.53
C VAL A 94 15.11 -24.57 -18.81
N ASP A 95 15.77 -25.20 -19.79
CA ASP A 95 15.61 -26.63 -20.06
C ASP A 95 16.08 -27.49 -18.88
N LYS A 96 17.20 -27.11 -18.25
CA LYS A 96 17.76 -27.79 -17.07
C LYS A 96 16.82 -27.77 -15.86
N ILE A 97 15.98 -26.74 -15.70
CA ILE A 97 14.98 -26.69 -14.61
C ILE A 97 13.66 -27.34 -15.04
N ARG A 98 13.16 -27.05 -16.25
CA ARG A 98 11.85 -27.55 -16.73
C ARG A 98 11.82 -29.06 -16.98
N ASN A 99 12.93 -29.63 -17.44
CA ASN A 99 13.04 -31.04 -17.80
C ASN A 99 13.68 -31.89 -16.68
N ALA A 100 13.94 -31.31 -15.51
CA ALA A 100 14.47 -32.02 -14.35
C ALA A 100 13.42 -33.00 -13.78
N THR A 101 13.78 -34.29 -13.72
CA THR A 101 12.96 -35.32 -13.07
C THR A 101 12.78 -35.08 -11.56
N HIS A 102 13.79 -34.48 -10.92
CA HIS A 102 13.81 -34.15 -9.50
C HIS A 102 14.37 -32.75 -9.27
N LEU A 103 13.53 -31.82 -8.84
CA LEU A 103 13.94 -30.52 -8.28
C LEU A 103 13.96 -30.59 -6.75
N PRO A 104 14.88 -29.90 -6.05
CA PRO A 104 14.87 -29.81 -4.60
C PRO A 104 13.54 -29.24 -4.10
N LYS A 105 12.84 -29.98 -3.22
CA LYS A 105 11.62 -29.48 -2.59
C LYS A 105 11.98 -28.38 -1.59
N HIS A 106 11.71 -27.13 -1.96
CA HIS A 106 11.93 -26.01 -1.06
C HIS A 106 11.11 -26.16 0.24
N PRO A 107 11.71 -25.89 1.42
CA PRO A 107 10.99 -25.94 2.69
C PRO A 107 10.05 -24.74 2.80
N VAL A 108 8.79 -25.00 3.17
CA VAL A 108 7.82 -23.93 3.45
C VAL A 108 8.20 -23.27 4.78
N PRO A 109 8.56 -21.97 4.82
CA PRO A 109 8.84 -21.26 6.07
C PRO A 109 7.60 -21.27 6.96
N SER A 110 7.79 -21.58 8.24
CA SER A 110 6.71 -21.49 9.22
C SER A 110 6.30 -20.04 9.43
N VAL A 111 4.99 -19.76 9.32
CA VAL A 111 4.42 -18.45 9.63
C VAL A 111 4.78 -18.08 11.06
N PRO A 112 5.34 -16.88 11.33
CA PRO A 112 5.66 -16.47 12.68
C PRO A 112 4.37 -16.34 13.50
N ASN A 113 4.43 -16.67 14.79
CA ASN A 113 3.31 -16.54 15.72
C ASN A 113 3.73 -15.72 16.94
N PHE A 114 2.99 -14.64 17.24
CA PHE A 114 3.37 -13.70 18.29
C PHE A 114 3.11 -14.31 19.66
N LYS A 115 4.16 -14.46 20.46
CA LYS A 115 4.07 -14.90 21.85
C LYS A 115 4.11 -13.66 22.77
N PRO A 116 3.28 -13.58 23.84
CA PRO A 116 3.32 -12.45 24.78
C PRO A 116 4.67 -12.21 25.47
N SER A 117 5.59 -13.18 25.41
CA SER A 117 6.97 -13.08 25.91
C SER A 117 7.97 -12.46 24.92
N MET A 118 7.57 -12.14 23.68
CA MET A 118 8.45 -11.51 22.67
C MET A 118 8.36 -10.00 22.76
N SER A 119 9.49 -9.30 22.58
CA SER A 119 9.46 -7.85 22.42
C SER A 119 8.93 -7.46 21.03
N VAL A 120 8.47 -6.21 20.89
CA VAL A 120 8.05 -5.66 19.59
C VAL A 120 9.19 -5.70 18.55
N PRO A 121 10.45 -5.32 18.86
CA PRO A 121 11.58 -5.54 17.96
C PRO A 121 11.77 -7.01 17.53
N ASP A 122 11.70 -7.97 18.46
CA ASP A 122 11.86 -9.40 18.12
C ASP A 122 10.75 -9.89 17.18
N TRP A 123 9.52 -9.41 17.40
CA TRP A 123 8.40 -9.72 16.51
C TRP A 123 8.59 -9.16 15.10
N LEU A 124 8.97 -7.87 14.99
CA LEU A 124 9.24 -7.25 13.70
C LEU A 124 10.41 -7.96 12.98
N HIS A 125 11.44 -8.38 13.71
CA HIS A 125 12.53 -9.18 13.16
C HIS A 125 12.05 -10.56 12.70
N ALA A 126 11.18 -11.24 13.44
CA ALA A 126 10.59 -12.53 13.02
C ALA A 126 9.70 -12.40 11.77
N VAL A 127 8.89 -11.33 11.69
CA VAL A 127 8.09 -10.99 10.49
C VAL A 127 8.98 -10.71 9.28
N GLN A 128 10.07 -9.96 9.47
CA GLN A 128 11.02 -9.69 8.41
C GLN A 128 11.81 -10.93 7.97
N ASN A 129 12.22 -11.79 8.91
CA ASN A 129 12.85 -13.07 8.61
C ASN A 129 11.92 -13.97 7.77
N TYR A 130 10.62 -13.99 8.07
CA TYR A 130 9.64 -14.70 7.24
C TYR A 130 9.59 -14.15 5.81
N MET A 131 9.58 -12.83 5.62
CA MET A 131 9.66 -12.22 4.28
C MET A 131 10.97 -12.56 3.55
N ARG A 132 12.12 -12.51 4.24
CA ARG A 132 13.40 -12.88 3.64
C ARG A 132 13.44 -14.36 3.25
N ASN A 133 12.79 -15.24 4.01
CA ASN A 133 12.68 -16.68 3.70
C ASN A 133 11.76 -16.99 2.50
N LEU A 134 10.74 -16.15 2.24
CA LEU A 134 9.98 -16.21 0.98
C LEU A 134 10.83 -15.79 -0.25
N GLN A 135 11.91 -15.04 -0.02
CA GLN A 135 12.84 -14.49 -1.02
C GLN A 135 12.26 -13.32 -1.83
N TYR A 136 13.16 -12.50 -2.39
CA TYR A 136 12.78 -11.45 -3.35
C TYR A 136 12.50 -12.10 -4.71
N ASN A 137 11.38 -11.73 -5.34
CA ASN A 137 11.03 -12.27 -6.65
C ASN A 137 11.88 -11.67 -7.78
N HIS A 138 12.77 -12.49 -8.34
CA HIS A 138 13.64 -12.18 -9.47
C HIS A 138 13.17 -12.76 -10.83
N THR A 139 12.01 -13.43 -10.91
CA THR A 139 11.57 -14.18 -12.12
C THR A 139 10.99 -13.33 -13.25
N GLY A 140 10.96 -12.00 -13.09
CA GLY A 140 10.20 -11.08 -13.94
C GLY A 140 8.70 -11.05 -13.62
N THR A 141 8.08 -12.22 -13.39
CA THR A 141 6.64 -12.36 -13.10
C THR A 141 6.31 -12.20 -11.61
N GLN A 142 5.53 -11.18 -11.27
CA GLN A 142 4.91 -11.03 -9.94
C GLN A 142 3.79 -12.07 -9.76
N PHE A 143 3.78 -12.79 -8.64
CA PHE A 143 2.85 -13.92 -8.44
C PHE A 143 1.50 -13.53 -7.84
N PHE A 144 1.41 -12.46 -7.05
CA PHE A 144 0.16 -12.05 -6.40
C PHE A 144 -0.27 -10.66 -6.88
N GLU A 145 -1.47 -10.50 -7.45
CA GLU A 145 -1.92 -9.19 -7.96
C GLU A 145 -2.32 -8.24 -6.82
N ILE A 146 -1.60 -7.12 -6.66
CA ILE A 146 -1.89 -6.10 -5.65
C ILE A 146 -2.48 -4.83 -6.27
N LYS A 147 -3.81 -4.80 -6.40
CA LYS A 147 -4.58 -3.61 -6.76
C LYS A 147 -4.64 -2.63 -5.57
N LYS A 148 -3.84 -1.56 -5.60
CA LYS A 148 -3.70 -0.58 -4.50
C LYS A 148 -5.00 0.12 -4.07
N THR A 149 -6.00 0.17 -4.94
CA THR A 149 -7.34 0.71 -4.70
C THR A 149 -8.30 -0.28 -4.03
N ARG A 150 -7.93 -1.57 -3.91
CA ARG A 150 -8.76 -2.59 -3.26
C ARG A 150 -8.92 -2.29 -1.76
N PRO A 151 -10.10 -2.50 -1.17
CA PRO A 151 -10.30 -2.43 0.27
C PRO A 151 -9.29 -3.25 1.08
N LEU A 152 -8.95 -2.80 2.29
CA LEU A 152 -8.00 -3.50 3.16
C LEU A 152 -8.38 -4.97 3.37
N SER A 153 -9.67 -5.27 3.59
CA SER A 153 -10.18 -6.64 3.71
C SER A 153 -9.78 -7.56 2.55
N GLY A 154 -9.90 -7.09 1.30
CA GLY A 154 -9.46 -7.83 0.13
C GLY A 154 -7.93 -7.99 0.06
N LEU A 155 -7.17 -6.99 0.47
CA LEU A 155 -5.70 -7.09 0.56
C LEU A 155 -5.26 -8.12 1.62
N MET A 156 -6.04 -8.30 2.71
CA MET A 156 -5.83 -9.33 3.72
C MET A 156 -6.28 -10.74 3.29
N GLU A 157 -6.99 -10.88 2.16
CA GLU A 157 -7.17 -12.18 1.49
C GLU A 157 -5.91 -12.55 0.71
N THR A 158 -5.39 -11.63 -0.12
CA THR A 158 -4.16 -11.88 -0.88
C THR A 158 -2.94 -12.09 0.03
N ALA A 159 -2.89 -11.47 1.22
CA ALA A 159 -1.87 -11.79 2.22
C ALA A 159 -1.96 -13.23 2.78
N ARG A 160 -3.18 -13.80 2.90
CA ARG A 160 -3.38 -15.20 3.28
C ARG A 160 -3.02 -16.16 2.15
N GLU A 161 -3.24 -15.74 0.91
CA GLU A 161 -2.80 -16.47 -0.29
C GLU A 161 -1.26 -16.52 -0.38
N MET A 162 -0.55 -15.41 -0.16
CA MET A 162 0.93 -15.39 -0.06
C MET A 162 1.45 -16.37 0.99
N ILE A 163 0.75 -16.51 2.12
CA ILE A 163 1.10 -17.45 3.19
C ILE A 163 0.81 -18.90 2.78
N ARG A 164 -0.27 -19.16 2.03
CA ARG A 164 -0.65 -20.51 1.59
C ARG A 164 0.28 -21.05 0.49
N GLU A 165 0.58 -20.21 -0.51
CA GLU A 165 1.40 -20.60 -1.67
C GLU A 165 2.90 -20.48 -1.42
N SER A 166 3.31 -19.61 -0.47
CA SER A 166 4.70 -19.47 -0.03
C SER A 166 5.72 -19.13 -1.15
N LEU A 167 5.30 -18.34 -2.15
CA LEU A 167 6.13 -17.96 -3.30
C LEU A 167 6.90 -16.64 -3.07
N PRO A 168 8.00 -16.40 -3.83
CA PRO A 168 8.75 -15.15 -3.78
C PRO A 168 7.95 -13.88 -4.06
N ILE A 169 8.26 -12.84 -3.31
CA ILE A 169 7.51 -11.56 -3.26
C ILE A 169 8.37 -10.35 -3.63
N LYS A 170 7.73 -9.29 -4.13
CA LYS A 170 8.32 -7.97 -4.40
C LYS A 170 7.94 -6.98 -3.30
N CYS A 171 8.46 -5.75 -3.41
CA CYS A 171 8.28 -4.69 -2.39
C CYS A 171 6.82 -4.41 -2.00
N LEU A 172 5.89 -4.37 -2.96
CA LEU A 172 4.49 -4.08 -2.71
C LEU A 172 3.75 -5.24 -2.01
N GLU A 173 4.04 -6.48 -2.40
CA GLU A 173 3.48 -7.68 -1.76
C GLU A 173 3.95 -7.78 -0.30
N ALA A 174 5.24 -7.52 -0.05
CA ALA A 174 5.80 -7.46 1.30
C ALA A 174 5.17 -6.39 2.20
N VAL A 175 4.75 -5.24 1.66
CA VAL A 175 3.99 -4.23 2.43
C VAL A 175 2.63 -4.77 2.88
N ILE A 176 1.90 -5.45 1.99
CA ILE A 176 0.59 -6.03 2.30
C ILE A 176 0.71 -7.19 3.29
N LEU A 177 1.71 -8.07 3.11
CA LEU A 177 2.03 -9.15 4.05
C LEU A 177 2.47 -8.61 5.43
N GLY A 178 3.26 -7.54 5.45
CA GLY A 178 3.71 -6.88 6.67
C GLY A 178 2.55 -6.29 7.48
N ILE A 179 1.58 -5.66 6.80
CA ILE A 179 0.32 -5.21 7.41
C ILE A 179 -0.43 -6.41 8.00
N TYR A 180 -0.61 -7.49 7.24
CA TYR A 180 -1.31 -8.68 7.71
C TYR A 180 -0.70 -9.28 8.99
N LEU A 181 0.61 -9.52 8.99
CA LEU A 181 1.36 -10.11 10.11
C LEU A 181 1.51 -9.18 11.34
N THR A 182 1.07 -7.91 11.25
CA THR A 182 1.14 -6.94 12.36
C THR A 182 -0.22 -6.38 12.79
N ASN A 183 -1.33 -6.80 12.19
CA ASN A 183 -2.67 -6.33 12.53
C ASN A 183 -3.00 -6.49 14.03
N GLY A 184 -2.64 -7.63 14.63
CA GLY A 184 -2.90 -7.89 16.06
C GLY A 184 -2.05 -7.06 17.04
N LEU A 185 -0.99 -6.39 16.59
CA LEU A 185 -0.03 -5.70 17.44
C LEU A 185 -0.36 -4.19 17.52
N THR A 186 -1.39 -3.85 18.30
CA THR A 186 -1.97 -2.49 18.41
C THR A 186 -1.03 -1.42 19.00
N SER A 187 0.15 -1.81 19.48
CA SER A 187 1.22 -0.89 19.90
C SER A 187 2.11 -0.40 18.74
N VAL A 188 1.95 -0.95 17.53
CA VAL A 188 2.72 -0.59 16.34
C VAL A 188 1.80 0.05 15.30
N GLU A 189 1.91 1.36 15.14
CA GLU A 189 1.26 2.09 14.05
C GLU A 189 2.04 1.88 12.74
N ARG A 190 1.35 1.74 11.61
CA ARG A 190 1.94 1.21 10.35
C ARG A 190 1.48 2.02 9.15
N PHE A 191 2.37 2.44 8.27
CA PHE A 191 2.04 3.35 7.16
C PHE A 191 2.96 3.11 5.95
N PRO A 192 2.47 3.18 4.70
CA PRO A 192 3.32 2.97 3.54
C PRO A 192 4.21 4.20 3.29
N ILE A 193 5.50 3.94 3.00
CA ILE A 193 6.45 4.94 2.50
C ILE A 193 6.83 4.51 1.08
N SER A 194 6.56 5.35 0.08
CA SER A 194 6.91 5.07 -1.33
C SER A 194 7.97 6.04 -1.85
N PHE A 195 8.93 5.51 -2.61
CA PHE A 195 9.99 6.27 -3.24
C PHE A 195 9.85 6.20 -4.77
N LYS A 196 9.92 7.35 -5.46
CA LYS A 196 10.27 7.43 -6.87
C LYS A 196 11.68 8.00 -6.97
N THR A 197 12.57 7.24 -7.60
CA THR A 197 13.97 7.60 -7.84
C THR A 197 14.25 7.63 -9.34
N GLN A 198 15.44 8.10 -9.73
CA GLN A 198 15.94 8.00 -11.10
C GLN A 198 17.37 7.45 -11.08
N PHE A 199 17.69 6.55 -12.01
CA PHE A 199 19.03 6.04 -12.28
C PHE A 199 19.16 5.81 -13.78
N SER A 200 20.29 6.22 -14.38
CA SER A 200 20.55 6.11 -15.83
C SER A 200 19.37 6.54 -16.71
N GLY A 201 18.79 7.71 -16.42
CA GLY A 201 17.60 8.25 -17.11
C GLY A 201 16.27 7.64 -16.68
N HIS A 202 16.21 6.32 -16.45
CA HIS A 202 15.00 5.60 -16.05
C HIS A 202 14.52 5.93 -14.64
N HIS A 203 13.21 5.81 -14.43
CA HIS A 203 12.54 6.12 -13.17
C HIS A 203 12.07 4.86 -12.45
N PHE A 204 12.57 4.63 -11.24
CA PHE A 204 12.27 3.42 -10.47
C PHE A 204 11.33 3.71 -9.30
N HIS A 205 10.38 2.79 -9.10
CA HIS A 205 9.36 2.87 -8.06
C HIS A 205 9.56 1.78 -6.99
N HIS A 206 9.52 2.17 -5.71
CA HIS A 206 9.70 1.27 -4.57
C HIS A 206 8.81 1.68 -3.39
N VAL A 207 8.57 0.76 -2.46
CA VAL A 207 7.70 0.96 -1.29
C VAL A 207 8.16 0.08 -0.12
N VAL A 208 8.09 0.61 1.09
CA VAL A 208 8.29 -0.10 2.37
C VAL A 208 7.14 0.20 3.32
N LEU A 209 6.97 -0.63 4.34
CA LEU A 209 6.02 -0.40 5.43
C LEU A 209 6.76 0.28 6.57
N GLY A 210 6.57 1.60 6.69
CA GLY A 210 6.98 2.36 7.88
C GLY A 210 6.23 1.85 9.11
N VAL A 211 6.97 1.66 10.19
CA VAL A 211 6.42 1.28 11.50
C VAL A 211 6.82 2.32 12.53
N TYR A 212 5.90 2.61 13.46
CA TYR A 212 6.10 3.52 14.57
C TYR A 212 5.63 2.88 15.88
N CYS A 213 6.51 2.84 16.88
CA CYS A 213 6.24 2.26 18.20
C CYS A 213 7.09 2.96 19.26
N ASN A 214 6.50 3.27 20.42
CA ASN A 214 7.20 3.80 21.61
C ASN A 214 8.18 4.96 21.32
N GLY A 215 7.78 5.92 20.47
CA GLY A 215 8.62 7.07 20.13
C GLY A 215 9.71 6.80 19.09
N ARG A 216 9.74 5.62 18.46
CA ARG A 216 10.72 5.25 17.43
C ARG A 216 10.08 4.84 16.12
N TYR A 217 10.80 5.10 15.04
CA TYR A 217 10.48 4.74 13.67
C TYR A 217 11.41 3.62 13.16
N GLY A 218 10.92 2.82 12.22
CA GLY A 218 11.64 1.76 11.49
C GLY A 218 10.85 1.31 10.26
N THR A 219 11.27 0.22 9.59
CA THR A 219 10.57 -0.33 8.42
C THR A 219 10.57 -1.86 8.36
N LEU A 220 9.52 -2.40 7.73
CA LEU A 220 9.47 -3.75 7.15
C LEU A 220 9.37 -3.63 5.62
N GLY A 221 9.80 -4.66 4.88
CA GLY A 221 9.59 -4.71 3.44
C GLY A 221 10.57 -5.64 2.71
N MET A 222 10.53 -5.62 1.38
CA MET A 222 11.44 -6.41 0.54
C MET A 222 12.05 -5.56 -0.58
N SER A 223 13.31 -5.85 -0.92
CA SER A 223 14.07 -5.15 -1.95
C SER A 223 15.19 -6.01 -2.51
N ARG A 224 15.71 -5.63 -3.68
CA ARG A 224 16.92 -6.21 -4.30
C ARG A 224 18.21 -5.80 -3.57
N ARG A 225 18.12 -4.86 -2.63
CA ARG A 225 19.23 -4.35 -1.81
C ARG A 225 18.84 -4.40 -0.34
N THR A 226 19.71 -4.96 0.51
CA THR A 226 19.43 -5.23 1.93
C THR A 226 19.25 -3.95 2.75
N ASP A 227 19.92 -2.89 2.37
CA ASP A 227 19.82 -1.55 2.96
C ASP A 227 18.65 -0.72 2.38
N LEU A 228 17.79 -1.29 1.54
CA LEU A 228 16.56 -0.66 1.03
C LEU A 228 15.29 -1.46 1.39
N MET A 229 15.27 -2.12 2.56
CA MET A 229 14.12 -2.90 3.03
C MET A 229 13.81 -2.67 4.52
N ASP A 230 14.35 -3.50 5.43
CA ASP A 230 14.14 -3.35 6.87
C ASP A 230 15.00 -2.28 7.54
N ARG A 231 14.45 -1.72 8.62
CA ARG A 231 15.12 -0.83 9.58
C ARG A 231 14.59 -1.11 10.97
N SER A 232 15.52 -1.24 11.92
CA SER A 232 15.23 -1.32 13.36
C SER A 232 14.41 -0.13 13.84
N LEU A 233 13.68 -0.31 14.95
CA LEU A 233 13.00 0.77 15.68
C LEU A 233 14.01 1.68 16.43
N SER A 234 14.92 2.28 15.69
CA SER A 234 16.05 3.09 16.19
C SER A 234 15.88 4.58 15.92
N PHE A 235 15.24 4.96 14.83
CA PHE A 235 15.10 6.35 14.38
C PHE A 235 14.14 7.11 15.32
N ARG A 236 14.48 8.34 15.72
CA ARG A 236 13.65 9.16 16.63
C ARG A 236 12.61 9.97 15.88
N THR A 237 12.92 10.36 14.65
CA THR A 237 12.10 11.22 13.81
C THR A 237 11.79 10.58 12.45
N LEU A 238 10.79 11.11 11.74
CA LEU A 238 10.41 10.57 10.42
C LEU A 238 11.41 11.00 9.34
N SER A 239 11.99 12.19 9.48
CA SER A 239 13.04 12.72 8.63
C SER A 239 14.36 11.93 8.74
N GLU A 240 14.81 11.54 9.95
CA GLU A 240 15.97 10.64 10.10
C GLU A 240 15.79 9.34 9.30
N LEU A 241 14.63 8.68 9.41
CA LEU A 241 14.35 7.43 8.69
C LEU A 241 14.33 7.65 7.16
N VAL A 242 13.69 8.72 6.68
CA VAL A 242 13.57 8.99 5.24
C VAL A 242 14.92 9.38 4.63
N PHE A 243 15.78 10.11 5.35
CA PHE A 243 17.10 10.50 4.87
C PHE A 243 18.10 9.33 4.88
N ASP A 244 17.99 8.40 5.82
CA ASP A 244 18.75 7.14 5.77
C ASP A 244 18.41 6.32 4.50
N PHE A 245 17.14 6.27 4.08
CA PHE A 245 16.75 5.68 2.79
C PHE A 245 17.31 6.48 1.60
N GLU A 246 17.32 7.81 1.64
CA GLU A 246 17.91 8.64 0.58
C GLU A 246 19.43 8.41 0.43
N ASP A 247 20.16 8.38 1.55
CA ASP A 247 21.59 8.05 1.60
C ASP A 247 21.85 6.62 1.07
N SER A 248 20.93 5.69 1.36
CA SER A 248 20.98 4.31 0.86
C SER A 248 20.75 4.23 -0.65
N TYR A 249 19.83 5.01 -1.22
CA TYR A 249 19.70 5.13 -2.68
C TYR A 249 20.94 5.74 -3.33
N ARG A 250 21.57 6.74 -2.68
CA ARG A 250 22.77 7.39 -3.20
C ARG A 250 23.94 6.42 -3.38
N ARG A 251 24.09 5.41 -2.50
CA ARG A 251 25.08 4.33 -2.65
C ARG A 251 24.90 3.51 -3.93
N TYR A 252 23.70 3.46 -4.49
CA TYR A 252 23.40 2.81 -5.77
C TYR A 252 23.23 3.79 -6.94
N GLN A 253 23.73 5.03 -6.80
CA GLN A 253 23.62 6.09 -7.82
C GLN A 253 22.17 6.50 -8.15
N HIS A 254 21.18 6.08 -7.35
CA HIS A 254 19.79 6.51 -7.51
C HIS A 254 19.60 7.92 -6.93
N THR A 255 19.10 8.84 -7.76
CA THR A 255 18.68 10.18 -7.32
C THR A 255 17.24 10.15 -6.82
N MET A 256 16.97 10.62 -5.60
CA MET A 256 15.61 10.76 -5.08
C MET A 256 14.84 11.83 -5.86
N LYS A 257 13.63 11.50 -6.33
CA LYS A 257 12.76 12.44 -7.08
C LYS A 257 11.50 12.81 -6.31
N LYS A 258 10.85 11.82 -5.69
CA LYS A 258 9.59 12.02 -4.97
C LYS A 258 9.42 10.99 -3.86
N ILE A 259 9.11 11.47 -2.66
CA ILE A 259 8.75 10.67 -1.50
C ILE A 259 7.24 10.80 -1.31
N LYS A 260 6.55 9.68 -1.05
CA LYS A 260 5.13 9.65 -0.69
C LYS A 260 4.98 8.96 0.66
N ILE A 261 4.18 9.52 1.55
CA ILE A 261 3.87 8.91 2.85
C ILE A 261 2.35 8.81 2.99
N GLY A 262 1.89 7.61 3.34
CA GLY A 262 0.50 7.30 3.61
C GLY A 262 0.08 7.59 5.05
N LEU A 263 -1.19 7.32 5.36
CA LEU A 263 -1.70 7.35 6.74
C LEU A 263 -1.49 6.01 7.45
N TYR A 264 -1.72 6.00 8.77
CA TYR A 264 -1.76 4.76 9.54
C TYR A 264 -2.86 3.81 9.03
N VAL A 265 -2.47 2.56 8.77
CA VAL A 265 -3.35 1.49 8.29
C VAL A 265 -4.12 0.91 9.48
N PRO A 266 -5.47 0.84 9.42
CA PRO A 266 -6.28 0.28 10.49
C PRO A 266 -5.89 -1.15 10.92
N HIS A 267 -5.93 -1.42 12.22
CA HIS A 267 -5.63 -2.74 12.78
C HIS A 267 -6.73 -3.79 12.55
N ASN A 268 -7.98 -3.34 12.33
CA ASN A 268 -9.08 -4.24 11.99
C ASN A 268 -8.99 -4.66 10.51
N PRO A 269 -8.73 -5.95 10.20
CA PRO A 269 -8.56 -6.40 8.82
C PRO A 269 -9.87 -6.37 8.02
N HIS A 270 -11.04 -6.28 8.65
CA HIS A 270 -12.34 -6.26 7.97
C HIS A 270 -12.79 -4.85 7.55
N VAL A 271 -11.92 -3.85 7.64
CA VAL A 271 -12.21 -2.48 7.19
C VAL A 271 -12.30 -2.40 5.67
N PHE A 272 -13.38 -1.80 5.17
CA PHE A 272 -13.65 -1.64 3.73
C PHE A 272 -13.00 -0.38 3.11
N GLN A 273 -12.24 0.39 3.88
CA GLN A 273 -11.44 1.51 3.35
C GLN A 273 -10.19 0.97 2.62
N PRO A 274 -9.76 1.60 1.51
CA PRO A 274 -8.47 1.32 0.91
C PRO A 274 -7.34 1.88 1.79
N ILE A 275 -6.11 1.39 1.58
CA ILE A 275 -4.92 2.01 2.17
C ILE A 275 -4.73 3.39 1.55
N GLU A 276 -4.47 4.40 2.38
CA GLU A 276 -4.05 5.73 1.91
C GLU A 276 -2.54 5.72 1.65
N TRP A 277 -2.13 5.84 0.38
CA TRP A 277 -0.75 5.63 -0.07
C TRP A 277 0.05 6.92 -0.25
N ASN A 278 -0.61 8.08 -0.32
CA ASN A 278 0.02 9.31 -0.81
C ASN A 278 -0.60 10.57 -0.21
N TYR A 279 -0.79 10.58 1.10
CA TYR A 279 -1.32 11.73 1.83
C TYR A 279 -0.32 12.90 1.82
N LEU A 280 0.94 12.63 2.12
CA LEU A 280 2.06 13.55 1.91
C LEU A 280 2.80 13.17 0.63
N VAL A 281 3.14 14.15 -0.21
CA VAL A 281 3.90 13.96 -1.46
C VAL A 281 4.96 15.03 -1.62
N ILE A 282 6.19 14.72 -1.23
CA ILE A 282 7.35 15.62 -1.32
C ILE A 282 8.02 15.46 -2.68
N ASN A 283 8.38 16.58 -3.32
CA ASN A 283 9.17 16.61 -4.56
C ASN A 283 10.63 16.96 -4.21
N ALA A 284 11.46 15.95 -3.95
CA ALA A 284 12.82 16.13 -3.42
C ALA A 284 13.70 17.08 -4.28
N CYS A 285 13.58 17.03 -5.61
CA CYS A 285 14.31 17.93 -6.51
C CYS A 285 13.82 19.40 -6.53
N ARG A 286 12.80 19.77 -5.73
CA ARG A 286 12.20 21.11 -5.69
C ARG A 286 12.17 21.74 -4.30
N GLN A 287 12.72 21.09 -3.28
CA GLN A 287 12.77 21.57 -1.90
C GLN A 287 14.19 21.48 -1.34
N GLY A 288 14.53 22.35 -0.39
CA GLY A 288 15.72 22.18 0.43
C GLY A 288 15.53 21.07 1.47
N CYS A 289 16.63 20.44 1.91
CA CYS A 289 16.62 19.38 2.93
C CYS A 289 15.86 19.80 4.20
N GLU A 290 16.05 21.04 4.67
CA GLU A 290 15.37 21.55 5.87
C GLU A 290 13.87 21.82 5.68
N ASP A 291 13.40 22.10 4.46
CA ASP A 291 11.95 22.24 4.21
C ASP A 291 11.28 20.87 4.12
N MET A 292 11.94 19.92 3.44
CA MET A 292 11.57 18.50 3.46
C MET A 292 11.53 17.96 4.90
N ARG A 293 12.51 18.30 5.75
CA ARG A 293 12.50 17.96 7.19
C ARG A 293 11.27 18.52 7.90
N LYS A 294 10.93 19.80 7.69
CA LYS A 294 9.74 20.44 8.31
C LYS A 294 8.44 19.75 7.88
N GLU A 295 8.29 19.40 6.61
CA GLU A 295 7.10 18.68 6.11
C GLU A 295 7.00 17.27 6.71
N LEU A 296 8.11 16.53 6.77
CA LEU A 296 8.18 15.19 7.36
C LEU A 296 7.85 15.21 8.87
N GLU A 297 8.44 16.12 9.65
CA GLU A 297 8.15 16.18 11.09
C GLU A 297 6.76 16.74 11.41
N LYS A 298 6.23 17.65 10.58
CA LYS A 298 4.83 18.06 10.67
C LYS A 298 3.92 16.85 10.45
N HIS A 299 4.07 16.14 9.34
CA HIS A 299 3.22 15.00 9.02
C HIS A 299 3.35 13.86 10.04
N GLY A 300 4.58 13.58 10.50
CA GLY A 300 4.85 12.60 11.56
C GLY A 300 4.15 12.96 12.88
N ARG A 301 4.14 14.24 13.29
CA ARG A 301 3.37 14.71 14.45
C ARG A 301 1.86 14.61 14.22
N ASP A 302 1.38 15.08 13.06
CA ASP A 302 -0.06 15.18 12.79
C ASP A 302 -0.70 13.78 12.66
N MET A 303 0.06 12.76 12.20
CA MET A 303 -0.27 11.34 12.32
C MET A 303 -0.36 10.86 13.78
N ARG A 304 0.68 11.11 14.60
CA ARG A 304 0.70 10.69 16.02
C ARG A 304 -0.45 11.30 16.83
N MET A 305 -0.83 12.54 16.53
CA MET A 305 -1.99 13.23 17.13
C MET A 305 -3.34 12.79 16.54
N LYS A 306 -3.35 11.91 15.52
CA LYS A 306 -4.54 11.38 14.82
C LYS A 306 -5.48 12.47 14.29
N ILE A 307 -4.88 13.61 13.90
CA ILE A 307 -5.58 14.77 13.31
C ILE A 307 -5.96 14.49 11.85
N LEU A 308 -5.09 13.77 11.14
CA LEU A 308 -5.25 13.46 9.73
C LEU A 308 -6.37 12.43 9.52
N LYS A 309 -7.28 12.72 8.58
CA LYS A 309 -8.38 11.84 8.17
C LYS A 309 -8.22 11.49 6.69
N SER A 310 -8.47 10.24 6.32
CA SER A 310 -8.49 9.80 4.92
C SER A 310 -9.66 10.46 4.18
N SER A 311 -9.41 10.98 2.97
CA SER A 311 -10.45 11.60 2.15
C SER A 311 -11.54 10.59 1.77
N SER A 312 -11.19 9.31 1.66
CA SER A 312 -12.10 8.18 1.42
C SER A 312 -13.02 7.83 2.59
N ALA A 313 -12.77 8.35 3.81
CA ALA A 313 -13.67 8.16 4.95
C ALA A 313 -14.83 9.18 4.98
N GLN A 314 -14.82 10.19 4.11
CA GLN A 314 -16.00 11.02 3.88
C GLN A 314 -16.98 10.28 2.97
N SER A 315 -17.88 9.50 3.57
CA SER A 315 -19.15 9.18 2.90
C SER A 315 -19.75 10.48 2.36
N PRO A 316 -20.26 10.53 1.12
CA PRO A 316 -20.94 11.70 0.64
C PRO A 316 -22.07 12.04 1.62
N ILE A 317 -21.97 13.20 2.28
CA ILE A 317 -23.17 13.84 2.80
C ILE A 317 -24.04 14.03 1.57
N LYS A 318 -25.09 13.22 1.49
CA LYS A 318 -26.17 13.40 0.53
C LYS A 318 -26.88 14.66 0.97
N GLU A 319 -26.28 15.80 0.62
CA GLU A 319 -26.83 17.11 0.83
C GLU A 319 -28.23 17.06 0.23
N ARG A 320 -29.22 17.01 1.11
CA ARG A 320 -30.61 16.84 0.70
C ARG A 320 -31.04 18.20 0.17
N THR A 321 -30.62 18.49 -1.07
CA THR A 321 -30.83 19.73 -1.79
C THR A 321 -32.25 20.15 -1.53
N ARG A 322 -32.43 21.25 -0.78
CA ARG A 322 -33.69 21.54 -0.08
C ARG A 322 -34.76 21.85 -1.12
N GLY A 323 -35.45 20.79 -1.56
CA GLY A 323 -36.28 20.79 -2.75
C GLY A 323 -37.25 21.93 -2.69
N LYS A 324 -37.18 22.81 -3.70
CA LYS A 324 -38.09 23.96 -3.81
C LYS A 324 -39.51 23.42 -3.76
N SER A 325 -40.25 23.73 -2.70
CA SER A 325 -41.60 23.21 -2.50
C SER A 325 -42.49 23.74 -3.61
N LEU A 326 -42.74 22.92 -4.63
CA LEU A 326 -43.71 23.20 -5.69
C LEU A 326 -45.12 22.96 -5.15
N SER A 327 -45.50 23.77 -4.17
CA SER A 327 -46.84 23.83 -3.59
C SER A 327 -47.85 24.21 -4.70
N PRO A 328 -48.84 23.38 -5.03
CA PRO A 328 -49.77 23.67 -6.12
C PRO A 328 -50.59 24.93 -5.83
N ARG A 329 -50.32 26.01 -6.59
CA ARG A 329 -50.98 27.31 -6.43
C ARG A 329 -52.43 27.27 -6.92
N ARG A 330 -53.36 26.85 -6.07
CA ARG A 330 -54.81 26.99 -6.31
C ARG A 330 -55.13 28.46 -6.62
N ARG A 331 -55.92 28.69 -7.68
CA ARG A 331 -56.54 30.00 -7.98
C ARG A 331 -57.76 30.22 -7.06
N PRO A 332 -58.14 31.46 -6.75
CA PRO A 332 -59.26 31.76 -5.86
C PRO A 332 -60.62 31.57 -6.55
N GLY A 333 -61.62 31.11 -5.81
CA GLY A 333 -63.02 30.99 -6.24
C GLY A 333 -63.91 30.41 -5.14
N SER A 334 -65.13 30.94 -5.03
CA SER A 334 -66.32 30.44 -4.29
C SER A 334 -66.14 29.79 -2.91
N SER A 335 -66.74 30.43 -1.89
CA SER A 335 -67.22 29.79 -0.66
C SER A 335 -68.47 28.92 -0.95
N PRO A 336 -68.86 27.96 -0.09
CA PRO A 336 -69.70 28.32 1.06
C PRO A 336 -69.59 27.46 2.35
N GLN A 337 -70.05 28.05 3.46
CA GLN A 337 -70.84 27.47 4.57
C GLN A 337 -70.37 26.23 5.40
N ARG A 338 -70.10 26.52 6.69
CA ARG A 338 -70.94 26.13 7.86
C ARG A 338 -71.08 24.63 8.25
N ARG A 339 -70.44 24.21 9.37
CA ARG A 339 -71.10 23.86 10.66
C ARG A 339 -70.09 23.53 11.79
N GLN A 340 -70.58 23.48 13.03
CA GLN A 340 -69.83 23.24 14.28
C GLN A 340 -70.30 21.93 14.95
N HIS A 341 -69.38 21.17 15.57
CA HIS A 341 -69.51 20.31 16.77
C HIS A 341 -68.19 19.50 16.92
N VAL A 342 -67.57 19.18 18.07
CA VAL A 342 -67.92 19.03 19.51
C VAL A 342 -68.47 17.65 19.91
N HIS A 343 -67.68 16.96 20.77
CA HIS A 343 -67.85 15.62 21.39
C HIS A 343 -67.66 14.40 20.45
N ARG A 344 -67.30 13.18 20.92
CA ARG A 344 -67.23 12.60 22.30
C ARG A 344 -66.11 11.52 22.44
N ARG A 345 -66.05 10.85 23.60
CA ARG A 345 -65.29 9.60 23.95
C ARG A 345 -65.65 8.42 22.98
N ASP A 346 -64.93 7.27 22.91
CA ASP A 346 -64.38 6.47 24.04
C ASP A 346 -63.38 5.34 23.67
N LYS A 347 -62.59 4.90 24.67
CA LYS A 347 -61.95 3.57 24.92
C LYS A 347 -60.94 2.88 23.96
N SER A 348 -60.09 2.06 24.63
CA SER A 348 -59.25 0.93 24.16
C SER A 348 -57.99 1.25 23.32
N GLN A 349 -56.83 0.61 23.53
CA GLN A 349 -56.38 -0.32 24.58
C GLN A 349 -54.85 -0.20 24.74
N VAL A 350 -54.28 -0.54 25.90
CA VAL A 350 -52.82 -0.52 26.16
C VAL A 350 -52.32 -1.93 26.41
N ILE A 351 -51.21 -2.31 25.75
CA ILE A 351 -50.40 -3.47 26.13
C ILE A 351 -48.94 -3.02 26.24
N ILE A 352 -48.39 -3.16 27.45
CA ILE A 352 -46.98 -3.03 27.76
C ILE A 352 -46.49 -4.43 28.15
N PHE A 353 -45.41 -4.95 27.56
CA PHE A 353 -44.66 -6.04 28.18
C PHE A 353 -43.17 -6.02 27.83
N GLN A 354 -42.37 -6.21 28.89
CA GLN A 354 -40.93 -6.45 28.92
C GLN A 354 -40.61 -6.96 30.34
N PRO A 355 -39.44 -7.58 30.59
CA PRO A 355 -38.77 -8.67 29.88
C PRO A 355 -39.01 -10.02 30.59
N ALA A 356 -38.44 -11.12 30.06
CA ALA A 356 -38.40 -12.41 30.75
C ALA A 356 -36.96 -12.84 31.08
N VAL A 357 -36.69 -13.12 32.35
CA VAL A 357 -35.49 -13.80 32.86
C VAL A 357 -35.97 -15.10 33.52
N LEU A 358 -35.24 -16.21 33.35
CA LEU A 358 -35.44 -17.42 34.14
C LEU A 358 -34.09 -17.97 34.61
N ASN A 359 -34.06 -18.51 35.83
CA ASN A 359 -32.82 -18.78 36.55
C ASN A 359 -32.95 -20.08 37.40
N LYS A 360 -31.90 -20.92 37.35
CA LYS A 360 -31.50 -22.02 38.27
C LYS A 360 -32.54 -22.69 39.21
N ALA A 361 -32.56 -24.04 39.18
CA ALA A 361 -32.00 -24.99 40.18
C ALA A 361 -32.50 -26.44 39.87
N ILE A 362 -32.14 -27.58 40.49
CA ILE A 362 -31.73 -27.98 41.86
C ILE A 362 -30.84 -29.28 41.82
N GLN A 363 -29.72 -29.31 42.59
CA GLN A 363 -29.17 -30.35 43.51
C GLN A 363 -29.30 -31.90 43.24
N ARG A 364 -28.49 -32.87 43.77
CA ARG A 364 -27.22 -32.96 44.57
C ARG A 364 -26.72 -34.44 44.70
N ARG A 365 -25.40 -34.69 44.54
CA ARG A 365 -24.54 -35.68 45.29
C ARG A 365 -24.91 -37.22 45.24
N PRO A 366 -24.18 -38.16 45.92
CA PRO A 366 -22.75 -38.52 45.74
C PRO A 366 -22.43 -40.05 45.80
N GLY A 367 -21.16 -40.46 45.59
CA GLY A 367 -20.54 -41.56 46.37
C GLY A 367 -19.85 -42.72 45.63
N ASN A 368 -18.82 -43.30 46.28
CA ASN A 368 -18.04 -44.52 45.95
C ASN A 368 -17.21 -44.46 44.63
N GLY A 369 -16.02 -45.07 44.48
CA GLY A 369 -15.29 -46.07 45.29
C GLY A 369 -15.28 -47.45 44.57
N VAL A 370 -14.21 -48.27 44.52
CA VAL A 370 -12.99 -48.43 45.36
C VAL A 370 -11.91 -49.30 44.62
N LYS A 371 -10.63 -49.19 45.04
CA LYS A 371 -9.48 -50.16 44.89
C LYS A 371 -8.57 -50.21 43.65
N ILE A 372 -7.40 -50.80 43.91
CA ILE A 372 -6.16 -51.00 43.14
C ILE A 372 -5.80 -52.51 43.24
N PRO A 373 -5.12 -53.10 42.24
CA PRO A 373 -3.85 -53.82 42.51
C PRO A 373 -2.71 -53.30 41.60
N THR A 374 -1.42 -53.18 41.94
CA THR A 374 -0.45 -53.93 42.78
C THR A 374 -0.01 -55.30 42.26
N GLU A 375 0.99 -55.27 41.36
CA GLU A 375 2.23 -56.09 41.32
C GLU A 375 3.21 -55.31 40.39
N GLN A 376 4.48 -55.02 40.69
CA GLN A 376 5.64 -55.82 41.13
C GLN A 376 6.22 -56.78 40.07
N HIS A 377 7.25 -56.34 39.36
CA HIS A 377 8.56 -57.01 39.13
C HIS A 377 9.41 -56.05 38.27
N ARG A 378 10.47 -55.40 38.78
CA ARG A 378 11.87 -55.86 39.04
C ARG A 378 12.76 -55.97 37.79
N THR A 379 13.98 -55.42 37.91
CA THR A 379 15.21 -55.66 37.11
C THR A 379 15.18 -55.22 35.63
N ASN A 380 16.27 -54.72 35.02
CA ASN A 380 17.64 -54.56 35.51
C ASN A 380 18.40 -53.35 34.93
N ALA A 381 19.54 -53.05 35.57
CA ALA A 381 20.71 -52.31 35.11
C ALA A 381 21.14 -52.61 33.64
N ALA A 382 22.01 -51.87 32.93
CA ALA A 382 22.69 -50.57 33.01
C ALA A 382 23.78 -50.61 31.88
N VAL A 383 24.86 -49.82 32.00
CA VAL A 383 26.15 -49.91 31.26
C VAL A 383 26.23 -49.17 29.91
N ARG A 384 27.06 -48.10 29.95
CA ARG A 384 27.73 -47.36 28.85
C ARG A 384 26.84 -46.52 27.92
#